data_AF-Q9ZD18-F1
#
_entry.id   AF-Q9ZD18-F1
#
_cell.length_a   1.000
_cell.length_b   1.000
_cell.length_c   1.000
_cell.angle_alpha   90.00
_cell.angle_beta   90.00
_cell.angle_gamma   90.00
#
_symmetry.space_group_name_H-M   'P 1'
#
loop_
_entity.id
_entity.type
_entity.pdbx_description
1 polymer ?
#
loop_
_entity_poly.entity_id
_entity_poly.type
_entity_poly.pdbx_seq_one_letter_code
_entity_poly.pdbx_strand_id
1 'polypeptide(L)'
;MKETKRFFNKNNRLNKGYAKTFSINEPDNNFYRKKFEHILPPVDLISEYESIYPGTLQELMHMAQKEQAHKHAIDLKNLKIQERIAKLTRICLLIFGIGLVVLIFLKLLK
;
A
#
# COMPACT_ATOMS: atom_id res chain seq x y z
N MET A 1 -5.14 -36.56 -17.47
CA MET A 1 -5.75 -35.72 -16.41
C MET A 1 -5.16 -34.32 -16.54
N LYS A 2 -5.98 -33.28 -16.70
CA LYS A 2 -5.49 -31.89 -16.71
C LYS A 2 -5.06 -31.60 -15.28
N GLU A 3 -3.77 -31.40 -15.02
CA GLU A 3 -3.34 -31.02 -13.67
C GLU A 3 -4.03 -29.71 -13.30
N THR A 4 -4.96 -29.79 -12.35
CA THR A 4 -5.52 -28.61 -11.69
C THR A 4 -4.37 -27.98 -10.93
N LYS A 5 -3.69 -27.03 -11.59
CA LYS A 5 -2.61 -26.25 -11.00
C LYS A 5 -3.11 -25.72 -9.65
N ARG A 6 -2.57 -26.28 -8.56
CA ARG A 6 -2.97 -25.96 -7.17
C ARG A 6 -2.87 -24.47 -6.83
N PHE A 7 -2.15 -23.72 -7.66
CA PHE A 7 -2.14 -22.27 -7.68
C PHE A 7 -3.57 -21.70 -7.65
N PHE A 8 -4.53 -22.19 -8.44
CA PHE A 8 -5.87 -21.57 -8.53
C PHE A 8 -6.90 -22.08 -7.51
N ASN A 9 -6.47 -22.65 -6.38
CA ASN A 9 -7.40 -23.06 -5.32
C ASN A 9 -8.00 -21.82 -4.64
N LYS A 10 -9.25 -21.89 -4.16
CA LYS A 10 -9.98 -20.81 -3.47
C LYS A 10 -9.19 -20.16 -2.30
N ASN A 11 -8.21 -20.88 -1.74
CA ASN A 11 -7.29 -20.42 -0.70
C ASN A 11 -5.90 -20.00 -1.23
N ASN A 12 -5.80 -19.55 -2.49
CA ASN A 12 -4.54 -19.12 -3.09
C ASN A 12 -3.99 -17.87 -2.39
N ARG A 13 -2.76 -17.98 -1.86
CA ARG A 13 -2.02 -16.86 -1.24
C ARG A 13 -1.67 -15.74 -2.23
N LEU A 14 -1.83 -15.94 -3.54
CA LEU A 14 -1.64 -14.92 -4.56
C LEU A 14 -2.90 -14.07 -4.78
N ASN A 15 -4.10 -14.57 -4.44
CA ASN A 15 -5.35 -13.81 -4.48
C ASN A 15 -5.57 -12.97 -3.21
N LYS A 16 -4.48 -12.50 -2.58
CA LYS A 16 -4.57 -11.56 -1.45
C LYS A 16 -5.28 -10.29 -1.91
N GLY A 17 -6.36 -9.90 -1.24
CA GLY A 17 -7.24 -8.79 -1.63
C GLY A 17 -8.60 -9.23 -2.19
N TYR A 18 -8.71 -10.43 -2.78
CA TYR A 18 -10.00 -10.99 -3.24
C TYR A 18 -10.64 -11.98 -2.27
N ALA A 19 -9.92 -12.37 -1.21
CA ALA A 19 -10.39 -13.37 -0.27
C ALA A 19 -11.77 -12.98 0.29
N LYS A 20 -12.79 -13.79 -0.05
CA LYS A 20 -14.20 -13.61 0.35
C LYS A 20 -14.43 -13.96 1.82
N THR A 21 -13.67 -13.43 2.77
CA THR A 21 -14.16 -13.36 4.16
C THR A 21 -14.99 -12.08 4.30
N PHE A 22 -16.05 -11.98 3.50
CA PHE A 22 -17.09 -10.99 3.72
C PHE A 22 -18.07 -11.62 4.71
N SER A 23 -18.15 -11.06 5.91
CA SER A 23 -19.27 -11.33 6.81
C SER A 23 -20.54 -11.01 6.01
N ILE A 24 -21.43 -12.00 5.83
CA ILE A 24 -22.73 -11.81 5.16
C ILE A 24 -23.57 -10.76 5.91
N ASN A 25 -23.25 -10.50 7.18
CA ASN A 25 -24.09 -9.76 8.11
C ASN A 25 -23.73 -8.28 8.23
N GLU A 26 -22.73 -7.77 7.48
CA GLU A 26 -22.32 -6.38 7.58
C GLU A 26 -22.26 -5.73 6.19
N PRO A 27 -23.10 -4.71 5.91
CA PRO A 27 -23.01 -3.96 4.67
C PRO A 27 -21.70 -3.16 4.66
N ASP A 28 -20.66 -3.70 4.02
CA ASP A 28 -19.42 -2.96 3.82
C ASP A 28 -19.64 -1.87 2.77
N ASN A 29 -19.87 -0.63 3.23
CA ASN A 29 -19.95 0.56 2.36
C ASN A 29 -18.69 0.73 1.47
N ASN A 30 -17.59 0.07 1.80
CA ASN A 30 -16.35 0.08 1.02
C ASN A 30 -16.20 -1.15 0.11
N PHE A 31 -17.23 -1.99 -0.06
CA PHE A 31 -17.15 -3.21 -0.86
C PHE A 31 -16.61 -2.96 -2.27
N TYR A 32 -17.21 -2.01 -3.00
CA TYR A 32 -16.77 -1.66 -4.34
C TYR A 32 -15.38 -1.03 -4.34
N ARG A 33 -15.07 -0.19 -3.35
CA ARG A 33 -13.75 0.43 -3.21
C ARG A 33 -12.65 -0.62 -3.06
N LYS A 34 -12.83 -1.61 -2.18
CA LYS A 34 -11.89 -2.72 -1.98
C LYS A 34 -11.82 -3.62 -3.22
N LYS A 35 -12.97 -3.93 -3.82
CA LYS A 35 -13.05 -4.81 -5.01
C LYS A 35 -12.31 -4.23 -6.22
N PHE A 36 -12.36 -2.91 -6.39
CA PHE A 36 -11.69 -2.20 -7.49
C PHE A 36 -10.38 -1.51 -7.09
N GLU A 37 -9.87 -1.78 -5.88
CA GLU A 37 -8.58 -1.23 -5.42
C GLU A 37 -7.40 -1.76 -6.25
N HIS A 38 -7.61 -2.87 -6.96
CA HIS A 38 -6.59 -3.57 -7.73
C HIS A 38 -7.01 -3.61 -9.21
N ILE A 39 -6.07 -3.23 -10.10
CA ILE A 39 -6.28 -3.23 -11.55
C ILE A 39 -6.36 -4.65 -12.11
N LEU A 40 -5.58 -5.58 -11.55
CA LEU A 40 -5.56 -6.96 -12.01
C LEU A 40 -6.87 -7.65 -11.57
N PRO A 41 -7.37 -8.63 -12.33
CA PRO A 41 -8.36 -9.58 -11.83
C PRO A 41 -7.71 -10.63 -10.91
N PRO A 42 -8.50 -11.43 -10.17
CA PRO A 42 -7.99 -12.63 -9.51
C PRO A 42 -7.15 -13.46 -10.46
N VAL A 43 -6.05 -14.06 -9.96
CA VAL A 43 -5.09 -14.82 -10.76
C VAL A 43 -5.78 -15.94 -11.53
N ASP A 44 -6.82 -16.52 -10.95
CA ASP A 44 -7.63 -17.61 -11.51
C ASP A 44 -8.39 -17.18 -12.78
N LEU A 45 -8.76 -15.90 -12.90
CA LEU A 45 -9.53 -15.39 -14.03
C LEU A 45 -8.65 -14.83 -15.16
N ILE A 46 -7.36 -14.59 -14.91
CA ILE A 46 -6.46 -13.95 -15.88
C ILE A 46 -6.46 -14.68 -17.22
N SER A 47 -6.39 -16.01 -17.22
CA SER A 47 -6.42 -16.81 -18.44
C SER A 47 -7.75 -16.74 -19.18
N GLU A 48 -8.85 -16.56 -18.46
CA GLU A 48 -10.18 -16.41 -19.06
C GLU A 48 -10.28 -15.08 -19.80
N TYR A 49 -9.78 -13.99 -19.22
CA TYR A 49 -9.72 -12.69 -19.89
C TYR A 49 -8.92 -12.74 -21.19
N GLU A 50 -7.75 -13.38 -21.19
CA GLU A 50 -6.93 -13.53 -22.40
C GLU A 50 -7.63 -14.36 -23.47
N SER A 51 -8.43 -15.36 -23.08
CA SER A 51 -9.21 -16.17 -24.03
C SER A 51 -10.37 -15.41 -24.67
N ILE A 52 -10.96 -14.45 -23.95
CA ILE A 52 -12.10 -13.65 -24.42
C ILE A 52 -11.63 -12.53 -25.35
N TYR A 53 -10.54 -11.85 -25.00
CA TYR A 53 -9.93 -10.80 -25.82
C TYR A 53 -8.40 -10.89 -25.75
N PRO A 54 -7.76 -11.46 -26.79
CA PRO A 54 -6.30 -11.57 -26.84
C PRO A 54 -5.62 -10.20 -26.72
N GLY A 55 -4.54 -10.13 -25.93
CA GLY A 55 -3.84 -8.89 -25.61
C GLY A 55 -4.39 -8.14 -24.40
N THR A 56 -5.53 -8.56 -23.83
CA THR A 56 -6.05 -8.00 -22.57
C THR A 56 -5.03 -8.12 -21.45
N LEU A 57 -4.35 -9.26 -21.35
CA LEU A 57 -3.36 -9.48 -20.30
C LEU A 57 -2.17 -8.52 -20.42
N GLN A 58 -1.72 -8.24 -21.64
CA GLN A 58 -0.62 -7.29 -21.87
C GLN A 58 -1.02 -5.88 -21.42
N GLU A 59 -2.21 -5.42 -21.79
CA GLU A 59 -2.70 -4.10 -21.38
C GLU A 59 -2.94 -4.02 -19.86
N LEU A 60 -3.54 -5.06 -19.25
CA LEU A 60 -3.68 -5.16 -17.80
C LEU A 60 -2.34 -5.11 -17.08
N MET A 61 -1.32 -5.80 -17.60
CA MET A 61 0.03 -5.79 -17.04
C MET A 61 0.66 -4.40 -17.14
N HIS A 62 0.52 -3.75 -18.29
CA HIS A 62 1.00 -2.39 -18.51
C HIS A 62 0.34 -1.39 -17.54
N MET A 63 -0.98 -1.45 -17.37
CA MET A 63 -1.71 -0.64 -16.40
C MET A 63 -1.28 -0.94 -14.96
N ALA A 64 -1.10 -2.21 -14.60
CA ALA A 64 -0.64 -2.62 -13.27
C ALA A 64 0.80 -2.12 -12.97
N GLN A 65 1.70 -2.19 -13.94
CA GLN A 65 3.05 -1.65 -13.83
C GLN A 65 3.05 -0.13 -13.64
N LYS A 66 2.20 0.59 -14.40
CA LYS A 66 2.05 2.04 -14.28
C LYS A 66 1.52 2.44 -12.89
N GLU A 67 0.52 1.73 -12.39
CA GLU A 67 -0.03 1.93 -11.04
C GLU A 67 1.00 1.61 -9.96
N GLN A 68 1.74 0.51 -10.09
CA GLN A 68 2.81 0.15 -9.15
C GLN A 68 3.93 1.20 -9.14
N ALA A 69 4.35 1.69 -10.32
CA ALA A 69 5.34 2.76 -10.43
C ALA A 69 4.83 4.06 -9.79
N HIS A 70 3.55 4.39 -9.96
CA HIS A 70 2.93 5.56 -9.36
C HIS A 70 2.89 5.46 -7.82
N LYS A 71 2.40 4.34 -7.27
CA LYS A 71 2.38 4.07 -5.82
C LYS A 71 3.80 4.12 -5.23
N HIS A 72 4.75 3.47 -5.87
CA HIS A 72 6.14 3.49 -5.45
C HIS A 72 6.74 4.90 -5.47
N ALA A 73 6.42 5.72 -6.47
CA ALA A 73 6.86 7.11 -6.52
C ALA A 73 6.27 7.96 -5.37
N ILE A 74 5.02 7.71 -4.98
CA ILE A 74 4.39 8.34 -3.81
C ILE A 74 5.08 7.90 -2.53
N ASP A 75 5.33 6.59 -2.35
CA ASP A 75 6.01 6.06 -1.16
C ASP A 75 7.40 6.66 -1.00
N LEU A 76 8.17 6.75 -2.09
CA LEU A 76 9.47 7.42 -2.07
C LEU A 76 9.38 8.91 -1.68
N LYS A 77 8.34 9.62 -2.13
CA LYS A 77 8.12 11.02 -1.71
C LYS A 77 7.78 11.10 -0.22
N ASN A 78 6.93 10.21 0.27
CA ASN A 78 6.54 10.14 1.67
C ASN A 78 7.74 9.83 2.57
N LEU A 79 8.59 8.88 2.18
CA LEU A 79 9.84 8.57 2.89
C LEU A 79 10.76 9.79 2.97
N LYS A 80 10.97 10.51 1.86
CA LYS A 80 11.78 11.74 1.84
C LYS A 80 11.20 12.83 2.75
N ILE A 81 9.88 12.99 2.79
CA ILE A 81 9.21 13.93 3.68
C ILE A 81 9.40 13.51 5.14
N GLN A 82 9.22 12.23 5.46
CA GLN A 82 9.43 11.69 6.80
C GLN A 82 10.86 11.90 7.29
N GLU A 83 11.86 11.68 6.43
CA GLU A 83 13.27 11.96 6.75
C GLU A 83 13.51 13.44 7.07
N ARG A 84 12.91 14.35 6.29
CA ARG A 84 13.02 15.79 6.53
C ARG A 84 12.36 16.20 7.84
N ILE A 85 11.15 15.68 8.11
CA ILE A 85 10.44 15.91 9.37
C ILE A 85 11.28 15.39 10.53
N ALA A 86 11.80 14.16 10.46
CA ALA A 86 12.64 13.58 11.52
C ALA A 86 13.90 14.42 11.79
N LYS A 87 14.56 14.93 10.75
CA LYS A 87 15.71 15.84 10.90
C LYS A 87 15.30 17.16 11.57
N LEU A 88 14.21 17.77 11.13
CA LEU A 88 13.70 19.02 11.72
C LEU A 88 13.29 18.82 13.18
N THR A 89 12.56 17.75 13.50
CA THR A 89 12.17 17.39 14.87
C THR A 89 13.39 17.25 15.77
N ARG A 90 14.46 16.59 15.31
CA ARG A 90 15.71 16.48 16.08
C ARG A 90 16.34 17.84 16.35
N ILE A 91 16.42 18.71 15.34
CA ILE A 91 16.98 20.07 15.50
C ILE A 91 16.12 20.89 16.46
N CYS A 92 14.80 20.88 16.32
CA CYS A 92 13.87 21.57 17.21
C CYS A 92 14.00 21.07 18.65
N LEU A 93 14.11 19.75 18.87
CA LEU A 93 14.33 19.18 20.20
C LEU A 93 15.65 19.61 20.81
N LEU A 94 16.73 19.69 20.02
CA LEU A 94 18.02 20.19 20.50
C LEU A 94 17.95 21.66 20.91
N ILE A 95 17.36 22.52 20.08
CA ILE A 95 17.20 23.95 20.39
C ILE A 95 16.32 24.13 21.63
N PHE A 96 15.21 23.41 21.71
CA PHE A 96 14.31 23.45 22.86
C PHE A 96 15.00 22.95 24.14
N GLY A 97 15.77 21.86 24.04
CA GLY A 97 16.55 21.32 25.16
C GLY A 97 17.60 22.31 25.66
N ILE A 98 18.35 22.96 24.77
CA ILE A 98 19.33 24.01 25.13
C ILE A 98 18.61 25.20 25.77
N GLY A 99 17.49 25.65 25.19
CA GLY A 99 16.70 26.75 25.74
C GLY A 99 16.23 26.47 27.18
N LEU A 100 15.76 25.25 27.45
CA LEU A 100 15.38 24.85 28.81
C LEU A 100 16.57 24.85 29.77
N VAL A 101 17.73 24.33 29.35
CA VAL A 101 18.94 24.34 30.19
C VAL A 101 19.39 25.76 30.52
N VAL A 102 19.36 26.67 29.54
CA VAL A 102 19.70 28.10 29.75
C VAL A 102 18.72 28.77 30.71
N LEU A 103 17.41 28.51 30.56
CA LEU A 103 16.39 29.06 31.47
C LEU A 103 16.54 28.55 32.90
N ILE A 104 16.84 27.25 33.07
CA ILE A 104 17.10 26.65 34.39
C ILE A 104 18.35 27.27 35.01
N PHE A 105 19.44 27.41 34.24
CA PHE A 105 20.68 28.01 34.72
C PHE A 105 20.49 29.47 35.14
N LEU A 106 19.76 30.26 34.33
CA LEU A 106 19.45 31.65 34.66
C LEU A 106 18.57 31.78 35.92
N LYS A 107 17.65 30.84 36.13
CA LYS A 107 16.83 30.79 37.35
C LYS A 107 17.62 30.33 38.57
N LEU A 108 18.63 29.46 38.41
CA LEU A 108 19.48 28.99 39.51
C LEU A 108 20.51 30.03 39.94
N LEU A 109 20.98 30.87 39.01
CA LEU A 109 21.95 31.93 39.30
C LEU A 109 21.34 33.15 40.00
N LYS A 110 20.02 33.32 39.94
CA LYS A 110 19.28 34.44 40.55
C LYS A 110 18.66 34.04 41.89
#